data_AF-A0A0F6T8S0-F1
#
_entry.id   AF-A0A0F6T8S0-F1
#
_cell.length_a   1.000
_cell.length_b   1.000
_cell.length_c   1.000
_cell.angle_alpha   90.00
_cell.angle_beta   90.00
_cell.angle_gamma   90.00
#
_symmetry.space_group_name_H-M   'P 1'
#
loop_
_entity.id
_entity.type
_entity.pdbx_description
1 polymer ?
#
loop_
_entity_poly.entity_id
_entity_poly.type
_entity_poly.pdbx_seq_one_letter_code
_entity_poly.pdbx_strand_id
1 'polypeptide(L)'
;RDLRYDSCFIWVDVSEPVLFEYLLKRVDEMMGSGMFEELSGFYDPVKASRARFGIRKAIGVPEFDGYFKMYPPEKEIKWDSGRRAAYDKAVEDIKENTLRLARRQVWKIEKLREAGWDIKRVDATASFRAVMMSSSSSREWREIWEEQVLEPSVKIVNRLL
;
A
#
# COMPACT_ATOMS: atom_id res chain seq x y z
N ARG A 1 -5.50 -1.03 -31.85
CA ARG A 1 -6.42 -1.14 -30.68
C ARG A 1 -6.31 0.20 -30.03
N ASP A 2 -7.31 1.04 -30.23
CA ASP A 2 -7.11 2.47 -30.08
C ASP A 2 -7.65 2.88 -28.71
N LEU A 3 -6.77 3.42 -27.87
CA LEU A 3 -7.15 4.00 -26.60
C LEU A 3 -8.02 5.23 -26.85
N ARG A 4 -8.91 5.56 -25.91
CA ARG A 4 -9.78 6.74 -26.04
C ARG A 4 -8.99 8.06 -26.13
N TYR A 5 -7.77 8.07 -25.58
CA TYR A 5 -6.88 9.23 -25.52
C TYR A 5 -5.47 8.82 -25.93
N ASP A 6 -4.71 9.77 -26.47
CA ASP A 6 -3.26 9.63 -26.58
C ASP A 6 -2.67 9.64 -25.16
N SER A 7 -2.25 8.47 -24.70
CA SER A 7 -1.98 8.21 -23.29
C SER A 7 -0.53 7.80 -23.08
N CYS A 8 0.15 8.47 -22.14
CA CYS A 8 1.45 8.04 -21.63
C CYS A 8 1.27 7.19 -20.38
N PHE A 9 1.75 5.94 -20.39
CA PHE A 9 1.76 5.11 -19.20
C PHE A 9 3.16 5.04 -18.63
N ILE A 10 3.35 5.57 -17.43
CA ILE A 10 4.59 5.43 -16.66
C ILE A 10 4.30 4.46 -15.51
N TRP A 11 5.06 3.39 -15.43
CA TRP A 11 4.99 2.41 -14.34
C TRP A 11 6.22 2.56 -13.46
N VAL A 12 6.01 3.07 -12.25
CA VAL A 12 7.02 3.06 -11.18
C VAL A 12 7.06 1.65 -10.59
N ASP A 13 8.09 0.90 -10.96
CA ASP A 13 8.32 -0.48 -10.55
C ASP A 13 9.29 -0.52 -9.36
N VAL A 14 9.09 -1.50 -8.48
CA VAL A 14 9.97 -1.77 -7.34
C VAL A 14 10.10 -3.28 -7.22
N SER A 15 11.32 -3.77 -7.08
CA SER A 15 11.55 -5.20 -6.90
C SER A 15 10.74 -5.76 -5.73
N GLU A 16 10.14 -6.94 -5.91
CA GLU A 16 9.26 -7.58 -4.92
C GLU A 16 9.83 -7.59 -3.48
N PRO A 17 11.09 -8.04 -3.22
CA PRO A 17 11.59 -8.12 -1.86
C PRO A 17 11.66 -6.74 -1.18
N VAL A 18 12.12 -5.72 -1.90
CA VAL A 18 12.22 -4.35 -1.37
C VAL A 18 10.84 -3.74 -1.15
N LEU A 19 9.91 -3.95 -2.08
CA LEU A 19 8.54 -3.47 -1.95
C LEU A 19 7.85 -4.11 -0.74
N PHE A 20 8.09 -5.40 -0.49
CA PHE A 20 7.45 -6.12 0.60
C PHE A 20 7.93 -5.62 1.95
N GLU A 21 9.25 -5.50 2.15
CA GLU A 21 9.81 -4.95 3.38
C GLU A 21 9.27 -3.53 3.66
N TYR A 22 9.20 -2.69 2.62
CA TYR A 22 8.62 -1.35 2.74
C TYR A 22 7.14 -1.39 3.11
N LEU A 23 6.32 -2.24 2.47
CA LEU A 23 4.90 -2.33 2.76
C LEU A 23 4.62 -2.79 4.19
N LEU A 24 5.40 -3.75 4.71
CA LEU A 24 5.29 -4.21 6.09
C LEU A 24 5.59 -3.07 7.07
N LYS A 25 6.72 -2.36 6.87
CA LYS A 25 7.10 -1.19 7.67
C LYS A 25 6.04 -0.10 7.61
N ARG A 26 5.49 0.18 6.42
CA ARG A 26 4.45 1.20 6.24
C ARG A 26 3.18 0.85 7.03
N VAL A 27 2.78 -0.42 7.10
CA VAL A 27 1.64 -0.82 7.94
C VAL A 27 1.94 -0.53 9.41
N ASP A 28 3.14 -0.87 9.90
CA ASP A 28 3.53 -0.57 11.27
C ASP A 28 3.52 0.95 11.55
N GLU A 29 4.03 1.77 10.63
CA GLU A 29 3.96 3.24 10.69
C GLU A 29 2.52 3.76 10.70
N MET A 30 1.64 3.18 9.87
CA MET A 30 0.20 3.52 9.84
C MET A 30 -0.47 3.20 11.17
N MET A 31 -0.19 2.03 11.75
CA MET A 31 -0.71 1.68 13.08
C MET A 31 -0.18 2.64 14.15
N GLY A 32 1.11 2.98 14.12
CA GLY A 32 1.72 3.94 15.04
C GLY A 32 1.23 5.38 14.86
N SER A 33 0.65 5.72 13.71
CA SER A 33 0.18 7.07 13.37
C SER A 33 -1.33 7.28 13.57
N GLY A 34 -2.07 6.29 14.08
CA GLY A 34 -3.48 6.44 14.41
C GLY A 34 -4.47 5.65 13.55
N MET A 35 -4.01 4.70 12.71
CA MET A 35 -4.91 3.91 11.86
C MET A 35 -5.95 3.12 12.68
N PHE A 36 -5.57 2.60 13.85
CA PHE A 36 -6.50 1.86 14.70
C PHE A 36 -7.63 2.76 15.20
N GLU A 37 -7.31 3.98 15.64
CA GLU A 37 -8.25 4.97 16.14
C GLU A 37 -9.20 5.43 15.03
N GLU A 38 -8.68 5.65 13.82
CA GLU A 38 -9.50 5.96 12.64
C GLU A 38 -10.49 4.82 12.33
N LEU A 39 -10.03 3.57 12.34
CA LEU A 39 -10.87 2.40 12.08
C LEU A 39 -11.91 2.18 13.18
N SER A 40 -11.52 2.43 14.43
CA SER A 40 -12.40 2.38 15.60
C SER A 40 -13.53 3.41 15.48
N GLY A 41 -13.21 4.64 15.06
CA GLY A 41 -14.21 5.69 14.78
C GLY A 41 -15.06 5.43 13.54
N PHE A 42 -14.53 4.69 12.56
CA PHE A 42 -15.24 4.32 11.33
C PHE A 42 -16.16 3.08 11.51
N TYR A 43 -15.94 2.29 12.55
CA TYR A 43 -16.67 1.05 12.78
C TYR A 43 -18.18 1.30 12.95
N ASP A 44 -18.97 0.50 12.25
CA ASP A 44 -20.43 0.53 12.31
C ASP A 44 -20.91 -0.93 12.31
N PRO A 45 -21.43 -1.45 13.43
CA PRO A 45 -21.81 -2.85 13.56
C PRO A 45 -22.95 -3.25 12.59
N VAL A 46 -23.79 -2.32 12.17
CA VAL A 46 -24.88 -2.57 11.21
C VAL A 46 -24.33 -2.72 9.78
N LYS A 47 -23.25 -2.01 9.47
CA LYS A 47 -22.61 -2.01 8.14
C LYS A 47 -21.39 -2.93 8.03
N ALA A 48 -20.86 -3.45 9.14
CA ALA A 48 -19.73 -4.39 9.16
C ALA A 48 -20.00 -5.71 8.40
N SER A 49 -21.27 -6.06 8.18
CA SER A 49 -21.66 -7.19 7.31
C SER A 49 -21.58 -6.86 5.81
N ARG A 50 -21.45 -5.57 5.46
CA ARG A 50 -21.42 -5.04 4.09
C ARG A 50 -20.02 -4.58 3.66
N ALA A 51 -18.96 -5.19 4.19
CA ALA A 51 -17.55 -4.90 3.87
C ALA A 51 -17.17 -5.05 2.37
N ARG A 52 -18.14 -5.29 1.48
CA ARG A 52 -17.95 -5.55 0.04
C ARG A 52 -18.17 -4.33 -0.86
N PHE A 53 -18.51 -3.15 -0.33
CA PHE A 53 -18.86 -1.98 -1.16
C PHE A 53 -18.10 -0.70 -0.76
N GLY A 54 -17.71 0.08 -1.78
CA GLY A 54 -17.09 1.39 -1.62
C GLY A 54 -15.83 1.36 -0.75
N ILE A 55 -15.69 2.38 0.10
CA ILE A 55 -14.54 2.55 1.01
C ILE A 55 -14.37 1.39 2.00
N ARG A 56 -15.43 0.62 2.30
CA ARG A 56 -15.36 -0.53 3.21
C ARG A 56 -14.55 -1.72 2.66
N LYS A 57 -14.16 -1.66 1.38
CA LYS A 57 -13.23 -2.62 0.78
C LYS A 57 -11.75 -2.31 1.06
N ALA A 58 -11.46 -1.16 1.66
CA ALA A 58 -10.08 -0.78 1.97
C ALA A 58 -9.46 -1.80 2.94
N ILE A 59 -8.24 -2.25 2.62
CA ILE A 59 -7.46 -3.12 3.52
C ILE A 59 -7.26 -2.37 4.83
N GLY A 60 -7.54 -3.03 5.94
CA GLY A 60 -7.67 -2.45 7.28
C GLY A 60 -9.10 -2.57 7.80
N VAL A 61 -10.08 -2.22 6.98
CA VAL A 61 -11.49 -2.21 7.39
C VAL A 61 -12.03 -3.62 7.64
N PRO A 62 -11.99 -4.58 6.70
CA PRO A 62 -12.56 -5.91 6.96
C PRO A 62 -11.79 -6.69 8.04
N GLU A 63 -10.47 -6.47 8.15
CA GLU A 63 -9.61 -7.08 9.18
C GLU A 63 -10.02 -6.59 10.57
N PHE A 64 -10.14 -5.27 10.76
CA PHE A 64 -10.57 -4.71 12.04
C PHE A 64 -12.09 -4.79 12.29
N ASP A 65 -12.94 -4.88 11.27
CA ASP A 65 -14.37 -5.22 11.43
C ASP A 65 -14.52 -6.58 12.13
N GLY A 66 -13.61 -7.53 11.88
CA GLY A 66 -13.55 -8.83 12.58
C GLY A 66 -13.15 -8.67 14.04
N TYR A 67 -12.11 -7.88 14.31
CA TYR A 67 -11.65 -7.54 15.66
C TYR A 67 -12.74 -6.83 16.48
N PHE A 68 -13.36 -5.77 15.93
CA PHE A 68 -14.36 -4.94 16.60
C PHE A 68 -15.69 -5.66 16.88
N LYS A 69 -15.97 -6.78 16.18
CA LYS A 69 -17.10 -7.65 16.54
C LYS A 69 -16.87 -8.37 17.87
N MET A 70 -15.61 -8.71 18.19
CA MET A 70 -15.24 -9.37 19.44
C MET A 70 -14.92 -8.35 20.53
N TYR A 71 -14.27 -7.25 20.15
CA TYR A 71 -13.83 -6.18 21.05
C TYR A 71 -14.30 -4.83 20.51
N PRO A 72 -15.57 -4.45 20.77
CA PRO A 72 -16.13 -3.20 20.27
C PRO A 72 -15.29 -1.96 20.66
N PRO A 73 -15.34 -0.89 19.85
CA PRO A 73 -14.75 0.40 20.20
C PRO A 73 -15.24 0.90 21.57
N GLU A 74 -14.29 1.23 22.45
CA GLU A 74 -14.53 1.74 23.80
C GLU A 74 -13.66 2.98 24.03
N LYS A 75 -14.10 3.88 24.93
CA LYS A 75 -13.31 5.08 25.29
C LYS A 75 -12.00 4.73 26.01
N GLU A 76 -12.01 3.67 26.81
CA GLU A 76 -10.85 3.16 27.52
C GLU A 76 -10.68 1.68 27.19
N ILE A 77 -9.57 1.34 26.55
CA ILE A 77 -9.28 -0.02 26.11
C ILE A 77 -8.59 -0.76 27.25
N LYS A 78 -9.27 -1.79 27.78
CA LYS A 78 -8.64 -2.77 28.66
C LYS A 78 -7.97 -3.84 27.81
N TRP A 79 -6.64 -3.87 27.87
CA TRP A 79 -5.82 -4.85 27.16
C TRP A 79 -5.62 -6.11 28.00
N ASP A 80 -6.31 -7.18 27.64
CA ASP A 80 -5.96 -8.55 28.06
C ASP A 80 -5.16 -9.27 26.96
N SER A 81 -4.66 -10.47 27.28
CA SER A 81 -3.87 -11.28 26.35
C SER A 81 -4.65 -11.70 25.10
N GLY A 82 -5.95 -11.97 25.23
CA GLY A 82 -6.84 -12.33 24.13
C GLY A 82 -7.12 -11.14 23.20
N ARG A 83 -7.41 -9.96 23.77
CA ARG A 83 -7.60 -8.72 23.00
C ARG A 83 -6.33 -8.32 22.24
N ARG A 84 -5.16 -8.45 22.87
CA ARG A 84 -3.87 -8.20 22.23
C ARG A 84 -3.60 -9.17 21.09
N ALA A 85 -3.80 -10.47 21.31
CA ALA A 85 -3.61 -11.48 20.26
C ALA A 85 -4.55 -11.26 19.06
N ALA A 86 -5.81 -10.88 19.30
CA ALA A 86 -6.76 -10.56 18.23
C ALA A 86 -6.36 -9.29 17.45
N TYR A 87 -5.83 -8.28 18.14
CA TYR A 87 -5.31 -7.07 17.50
C TYR A 87 -4.09 -7.40 16.63
N ASP A 88 -3.10 -8.10 17.19
CA ASP A 88 -1.87 -8.47 16.47
C ASP A 88 -2.20 -9.32 15.23
N LYS A 89 -3.18 -10.23 15.37
CA LYS A 89 -3.71 -11.00 14.24
C LYS A 89 -4.32 -10.11 13.16
N ALA A 90 -5.14 -9.13 13.51
CA ALA A 90 -5.73 -8.22 12.54
C ALA A 90 -4.66 -7.39 11.80
N VAL A 91 -3.61 -6.95 12.51
CA VAL A 91 -2.46 -6.26 11.91
C VAL A 91 -1.70 -7.17 10.95
N GLU A 92 -1.48 -8.44 11.31
CA GLU A 92 -0.83 -9.40 10.41
C GLU A 92 -1.69 -9.69 9.17
N ASP A 93 -3.00 -9.86 9.32
CA ASP A 93 -3.92 -10.05 8.20
C ASP A 93 -3.88 -8.83 7.24
N ILE A 94 -3.73 -7.60 7.74
CA ILE A 94 -3.54 -6.37 6.93
C ILE A 94 -2.23 -6.45 6.14
N LYS A 95 -1.14 -6.85 6.79
CA LYS A 95 0.18 -7.02 6.16
C LYS A 95 0.09 -8.03 5.02
N GLU A 96 -0.41 -9.23 5.30
CA GLU A 96 -0.60 -10.29 4.29
C GLU A 96 -1.47 -9.83 3.11
N ASN A 97 -2.60 -9.18 3.40
CA ASN A 97 -3.51 -8.69 2.36
C ASN A 97 -2.88 -7.60 1.50
N THR A 98 -2.06 -6.73 2.09
CA THR A 98 -1.32 -5.68 1.40
C THR A 98 -0.27 -6.28 0.45
N LEU A 99 0.50 -7.27 0.91
CA LEU A 99 1.47 -7.97 0.06
C LEU A 99 0.78 -8.73 -1.10
N ARG A 100 -0.33 -9.41 -0.80
CA ARG A 100 -1.14 -10.10 -1.81
C ARG A 100 -1.71 -9.13 -2.85
N LEU A 101 -2.14 -7.95 -2.43
CA LEU A 101 -2.62 -6.91 -3.34
C LEU A 101 -1.48 -6.43 -4.25
N ALA A 102 -0.30 -6.15 -3.70
CA ALA A 102 0.87 -5.72 -4.46
C ALA A 102 1.23 -6.72 -5.56
N ARG A 103 1.31 -8.02 -5.25
CA ARG A 103 1.53 -9.08 -6.26
C ARG A 103 0.47 -9.07 -7.37
N ARG A 104 -0.81 -8.94 -7.00
CA ARG A 104 -1.90 -8.88 -7.97
C ARG A 104 -1.83 -7.63 -8.85
N GLN A 105 -1.37 -6.50 -8.32
CA GLN A 105 -1.19 -5.27 -9.09
C GLN A 105 -0.07 -5.43 -10.12
N VAL A 106 1.09 -5.94 -9.73
CA VAL A 106 2.20 -6.24 -10.66
C VAL A 106 1.74 -7.20 -11.75
N TRP A 107 1.09 -8.31 -11.38
CA TRP A 107 0.55 -9.26 -12.34
C TRP A 107 -0.43 -8.61 -13.33
N LYS A 108 -1.31 -7.72 -12.88
CA LYS A 108 -2.24 -6.99 -13.76
C LYS A 108 -1.50 -6.06 -14.73
N ILE A 109 -0.47 -5.36 -14.26
CA ILE A 109 0.34 -4.48 -15.11
C ILE A 109 1.03 -5.30 -16.20
N GLU A 110 1.63 -6.44 -15.84
CA GLU A 110 2.25 -7.34 -16.82
C GLU A 110 1.23 -7.84 -17.86
N LYS A 111 0.00 -8.15 -17.46
CA LYS A 111 -1.06 -8.52 -18.40
C LYS A 111 -1.44 -7.37 -19.35
N LEU A 112 -1.38 -6.12 -18.92
CA LEU A 112 -1.57 -4.97 -19.81
C LEU A 112 -0.42 -4.84 -20.81
N ARG A 113 0.82 -5.06 -20.37
CA ARG A 113 2.00 -5.07 -21.25
C ARG A 113 1.91 -6.16 -22.31
N GLU A 114 1.57 -7.39 -21.90
CA GLU A 114 1.32 -8.51 -22.83
C GLU A 114 0.19 -8.21 -23.82
N ALA A 115 -0.82 -7.44 -23.41
CA ALA A 115 -1.91 -7.00 -24.27
C ALA A 115 -1.54 -5.86 -25.24
N GLY A 116 -0.27 -5.45 -25.28
CA GLY A 116 0.28 -4.47 -26.22
C GLY A 116 0.25 -3.02 -25.73
N TRP A 117 0.03 -2.78 -24.43
CA TRP A 117 0.08 -1.41 -23.88
C TRP A 117 1.54 -0.96 -23.79
N ASP A 118 1.83 0.22 -24.34
CA ASP A 118 3.16 0.84 -24.26
C ASP A 118 3.38 1.48 -22.88
N ILE A 119 3.73 0.63 -21.92
CA ILE A 119 3.99 1.04 -20.53
C ILE A 119 5.49 1.27 -20.34
N LYS A 120 5.87 2.51 -20.06
CA LYS A 120 7.26 2.93 -19.79
C LYS A 120 7.59 2.63 -18.34
N ARG A 121 8.42 1.60 -18.12
CA ARG A 121 8.86 1.21 -16.79
C ARG A 121 9.98 2.13 -16.28
N VAL A 122 9.86 2.55 -15.03
CA VAL A 122 10.83 3.34 -14.29
C VAL A 122 11.10 2.64 -12.96
N ASP A 123 12.35 2.29 -12.69
CA ASP A 123 12.72 1.47 -11.53
C ASP A 123 13.02 2.37 -10.31
N ALA A 124 12.21 2.24 -9.27
CA ALA A 124 12.36 2.97 -8.00
C ALA A 124 13.01 2.10 -6.89
N THR A 125 13.51 0.91 -7.22
CA THR A 125 14.05 -0.04 -6.24
C THR A 125 15.14 0.57 -5.37
N ALA A 126 16.10 1.28 -5.97
CA ALA A 126 17.20 1.89 -5.21
C ALA A 126 16.70 2.96 -4.24
N SER A 127 15.74 3.78 -4.65
CA SER A 127 15.13 4.80 -3.80
C SER A 127 14.44 4.17 -2.59
N PHE A 128 13.64 3.12 -2.81
CA PHE A 128 12.97 2.41 -1.71
C PHE A 128 13.97 1.70 -0.80
N ARG A 129 15.04 1.14 -1.35
CA ARG A 129 16.10 0.52 -0.54
C ARG A 129 16.78 1.56 0.36
N ALA A 130 17.07 2.75 -0.16
CA ALA A 130 17.61 3.87 0.63
C ALA A 130 16.63 4.35 1.71
N VAL A 131 15.32 4.40 1.43
CA VAL A 131 14.29 4.73 2.45
C VAL A 131 14.26 3.70 3.59
N MET A 132 14.58 2.44 3.30
CA MET A 132 14.59 1.37 4.29
C MET A 132 15.87 1.33 5.13
N MET A 133 16.97 1.94 4.67
CA MET A 133 18.23 1.98 5.41
C MET A 133 18.19 3.07 6.48
N SER A 134 18.18 2.68 7.76
CA SER A 134 18.14 3.59 8.92
C SER A 134 19.33 4.56 9.01
N SER A 135 20.41 4.31 8.27
CA SER A 135 21.60 5.16 8.17
C SER A 135 21.51 6.19 7.05
N SER A 136 20.57 6.04 6.13
CA SER A 136 20.44 6.93 4.98
C SER A 136 19.76 8.23 5.40
N SER A 137 20.41 9.36 5.06
CA SER A 137 19.82 10.67 5.31
C SER A 137 18.58 10.85 4.44
N SER A 138 17.62 11.67 4.88
CA SER A 138 16.45 12.05 4.07
C SER A 138 16.82 12.69 2.73
N ARG A 139 18.07 13.13 2.57
CA ARG A 139 18.63 13.70 1.35
C ARG A 139 19.08 12.63 0.35
N GLU A 140 19.66 11.52 0.83
CA GLU A 140 20.22 10.47 -0.02
C GLU A 140 19.15 9.76 -0.86
N TRP A 141 18.03 9.32 -0.25
CA TRP A 141 16.97 8.67 -1.02
C TRP A 141 16.29 9.62 -2.02
N ARG A 142 16.23 10.92 -1.71
CA ARG A 142 15.66 11.94 -2.60
C ARG A 142 16.53 12.15 -3.83
N GLU A 143 17.84 12.21 -3.65
CA GLU A 143 18.80 12.32 -4.77
C GLU A 143 18.69 11.09 -5.69
N ILE A 144 18.61 9.88 -5.12
CA ILE A 144 18.41 8.64 -5.90
C ILE A 144 17.05 8.65 -6.63
N TRP A 145 15.98 9.10 -5.98
CA TRP A 145 14.66 9.23 -6.62
C TRP A 145 14.66 10.22 -7.77
N GLU A 146 15.32 11.37 -7.60
CA GLU A 146 15.44 12.39 -8.64
C GLU A 146 16.09 11.81 -9.90
N GLU A 147 17.23 11.15 -9.74
CA GLU A 147 18.01 10.57 -10.84
C GLU A 147 17.30 9.37 -11.51
N GLN A 148 16.75 8.44 -10.71
CA GLN A 148 16.26 7.16 -11.23
C GLN A 148 14.78 7.16 -11.56
N VAL A 149 13.99 8.07 -10.97
CA VAL A 149 12.54 8.10 -11.15
C VAL A 149 12.07 9.38 -11.81
N LEU A 150 12.42 10.55 -11.27
CA LEU A 150 11.88 11.81 -11.76
C LEU A 150 12.45 12.17 -13.13
N GLU A 151 13.78 12.20 -13.29
CA GLU A 151 14.42 12.55 -14.54
C GLU A 151 13.98 11.65 -15.73
N PRO A 152 13.95 10.31 -15.61
CA PRO A 152 13.47 9.47 -16.70
C PRO A 152 11.99 9.71 -17.01
N SER A 153 11.16 9.92 -15.99
CA SER A 153 9.73 10.23 -16.16
C SER A 153 9.53 11.53 -16.94
N VAL A 154 10.27 12.59 -16.59
CA VAL A 154 10.25 13.87 -17.31
C VAL A 154 10.72 13.69 -18.76
N LYS A 155 11.81 12.95 -18.99
CA LYS A 155 12.30 12.63 -20.35
C LYS A 155 11.27 11.84 -21.16
N ILE A 156 10.46 10.98 -20.54
CA ILE A 156 9.37 10.25 -21.19
C ILE A 156 8.25 11.21 -21.58
N VAL A 157 7.78 12.05 -20.65
CA VAL A 157 6.69 13.00 -20.90
C VAL A 157 7.09 14.02 -21.98
N ASN A 158 8.30 14.56 -21.93
CA ASN A 158 8.79 15.54 -22.90
C ASN A 158 8.95 15.00 -24.32
N ARG A 159 8.98 13.68 -24.52
CA ARG A 159 8.98 13.09 -25.87
C ARG A 159 7.58 12.95 -26.46
N LEU A 160 6.55 13.06 -25.63
CA LEU A 160 5.14 12.98 -26.03
C LEU A 160 4.53 14.36 -26.27
N LEU A 161 5.00 15.39 -25.55
CA LEU A 161 4.64 16.80 -25.75
C LEU A 161 5.37 17.40 -26.95
#